data_AF-A0A8J5JUQ2-F1
#
_entry.id   AF-A0A8J5JUQ2-F1
#
_cell.length_a   1.000
_cell.length_b   1.000
_cell.length_c   1.000
_cell.angle_alpha   90.00
_cell.angle_beta   90.00
_cell.angle_gamma   90.00
#
_symmetry.space_group_name_H-M   'P 1'
#
loop_
_entity.id
_entity.type
_entity.pdbx_description
1 polymer ?
#
loop_
_entity_poly.entity_id
_entity_poly.type
_entity_poly.pdbx_seq_one_letter_code
_entity_poly.pdbx_strand_id
1 'polypeptide(L)'
;MLDFEQAIQQGVLGTDVTFHGCFFHLTQASWRKIQELGLATIYKDIEDVKLFCGMVDSLDLFPPEDIPAGIDYPRDHTPEGLEPFLTSFDHTYVTGSHRRAR
;
A
#
# COMPACT_ATOMS: atom_id res chain seq x y z
N MET A 1 2.29 -15.05 10.52
CA MET A 1 1.91 -14.31 9.32
C MET A 1 2.81 -13.09 9.28
N LEU A 2 3.59 -12.94 8.22
CA LEU A 2 4.61 -11.89 8.07
C LEU A 2 4.04 -10.79 7.18
N ASP A 3 4.35 -9.52 7.45
CA ASP A 3 3.95 -8.42 6.57
C ASP A 3 4.85 -8.36 5.33
N PHE A 4 4.63 -7.38 4.45
CA PHE A 4 5.31 -7.14 3.17
C PHE A 4 6.83 -6.91 3.24
N GLU A 5 7.45 -7.00 4.42
CA GLU A 5 8.90 -6.88 4.53
C GLU A 5 9.61 -8.11 3.95
N GLN A 6 10.07 -7.95 2.71
CA GLN A 6 10.83 -8.95 1.97
C GLN A 6 12.05 -9.47 2.76
N ALA A 7 12.71 -8.60 3.53
CA ALA A 7 13.85 -8.97 4.37
C ALA A 7 13.46 -9.96 5.49
N ILE A 8 12.32 -9.75 6.16
CA ILE A 8 11.85 -10.65 7.21
C ILE A 8 11.33 -11.95 6.60
N GLN A 9 10.64 -11.88 5.47
CA GLN A 9 10.15 -13.06 4.75
C GLN A 9 11.28 -14.01 4.35
N GLN A 10 12.32 -13.48 3.68
CA GLN A 10 13.49 -14.26 3.25
C GLN A 10 14.28 -14.82 4.44
N GLY A 11 14.37 -14.07 5.55
CA GLY A 11 15.07 -14.50 6.75
C GLY A 11 14.36 -15.60 7.55
N VAL A 12 13.03 -15.70 7.46
CA VAL A 12 12.23 -16.65 8.25
C VAL A 12 11.87 -17.91 7.45
N LEU A 13 11.58 -17.78 6.16
CA LEU A 13 11.01 -18.86 5.34
C LEU A 13 11.97 -19.42 4.29
N GLY A 14 13.14 -18.79 4.11
CA GLY A 14 14.09 -19.14 3.05
C GLY A 14 13.72 -18.55 1.70
N THR A 15 14.60 -18.72 0.71
CA THR A 15 14.47 -18.11 -0.63
C THR A 15 13.55 -18.88 -1.58
N ASP A 16 13.17 -20.10 -1.22
CA ASP A 16 12.39 -21.00 -2.09
C ASP A 16 10.86 -20.84 -1.90
N VAL A 17 10.43 -19.92 -1.03
CA VAL A 17 9.03 -19.65 -0.74
C VAL A 17 8.61 -18.35 -1.42
N THR A 18 7.63 -18.44 -2.32
CA THR A 18 7.00 -17.28 -2.95
C THR A 18 6.02 -16.64 -1.96
N PHE A 19 6.38 -15.49 -1.42
CA PHE A 19 5.54 -14.76 -0.49
C PHE A 19 4.62 -13.78 -1.24
N HIS A 20 3.32 -13.96 -1.05
CA HIS A 20 2.32 -12.97 -1.42
C HIS A 20 1.86 -12.35 -0.11
N GLY A 21 1.96 -11.03 0.04
CA GLY A 21 1.48 -10.45 1.28
C GLY A 21 -0.02 -10.53 1.42
N CYS A 22 -0.47 -10.18 2.62
CA CYS A 22 -1.85 -10.41 3.00
C CYS A 22 -2.66 -9.16 2.72
N PHE A 23 -3.48 -9.19 1.66
CA PHE A 23 -4.42 -8.13 1.30
C PHE A 23 -5.27 -7.65 2.51
N PHE A 24 -5.66 -8.55 3.39
CA PHE A 24 -6.41 -8.20 4.61
C PHE A 24 -5.59 -7.31 5.57
N HIS A 25 -4.30 -7.58 5.76
CA HIS A 25 -3.45 -6.74 6.60
C HIS A 25 -3.07 -5.43 5.91
N LEU A 26 -2.93 -5.45 4.58
CA LEU A 26 -2.73 -4.23 3.80
C LEU A 26 -3.91 -3.28 3.96
N THR A 27 -5.13 -3.74 3.67
CA THR A 27 -6.34 -2.91 3.81
C THR A 27 -6.54 -2.40 5.24
N GLN A 28 -6.14 -3.16 6.27
CA GLN A 28 -6.08 -2.65 7.64
C GLN A 28 -5.03 -1.54 7.83
N ALA A 29 -3.84 -1.70 7.27
CA ALA A 29 -2.78 -0.68 7.34
C ALA A 29 -3.20 0.60 6.62
N SER A 30 -3.79 0.47 5.42
CA SER A 30 -4.37 1.57 4.66
C SER A 30 -5.48 2.27 5.45
N TRP A 31 -6.38 1.51 6.08
CA TRP A 31 -7.43 2.08 6.92
C TRP A 31 -6.86 2.85 8.14
N ARG A 32 -5.81 2.34 8.79
CA ARG A 32 -5.12 3.07 9.86
C ARG A 32 -4.51 4.37 9.33
N LYS A 33 -3.84 4.33 8.18
CA LYS A 33 -3.21 5.50 7.56
C LYS A 33 -4.25 6.56 7.16
N ILE A 34 -5.38 6.15 6.58
CA ILE A 34 -6.51 7.04 6.25
C ILE A 34 -7.03 7.77 7.49
N GLN A 35 -7.15 7.06 8.63
CA GLN A 35 -7.54 7.68 9.89
C GLN A 35 -6.48 8.65 10.44
N GLU A 36 -5.20 8.27 10.41
CA GLU A 36 -4.07 9.12 10.85
C GLU A 36 -4.00 10.44 10.06
N LEU A 37 -4.35 10.41 8.78
CA LEU A 37 -4.36 11.58 7.90
C LEU A 37 -5.63 12.43 8.04
N GLY A 38 -6.59 12.06 8.88
CA GLY A 38 -7.87 12.76 9.03
C GLY A 38 -8.83 12.56 7.85
N LEU A 39 -8.56 11.61 6.97
CA LEU A 39 -9.33 11.35 5.73
C LEU A 39 -10.54 10.43 5.96
N ALA A 40 -10.76 9.96 7.19
CA ALA A 40 -11.77 8.96 7.52
C ALA A 40 -13.20 9.40 7.16
N THR A 41 -13.53 10.69 7.26
CA THR A 41 -14.84 11.21 6.87
C THR A 41 -15.01 11.18 5.36
N ILE A 42 -14.06 11.76 4.61
CA ILE A 42 -14.15 11.81 3.15
C ILE A 42 -14.10 10.41 2.52
N TYR A 43 -13.37 9.47 3.11
CA TYR A 43 -13.34 8.07 2.66
C TYR A 43 -14.71 7.38 2.81
N LYS A 44 -15.48 7.72 3.84
CA LYS A 44 -16.80 7.12 4.08
C LYS A 44 -17.89 7.80 3.26
N ASP A 45 -17.76 9.09 3.03
CA ASP A 45 -18.82 9.93 2.47
C ASP A 45 -18.68 10.14 0.96
N ILE A 46 -17.47 9.98 0.40
CA ILE A 46 -17.18 10.20 -1.02
C ILE A 46 -16.77 8.87 -1.66
N GLU A 47 -17.63 8.33 -2.53
CA GLU A 47 -17.42 7.03 -3.17
C GLU A 47 -16.16 7.00 -4.04
N ASP A 48 -15.86 8.08 -4.76
CA ASP A 48 -14.65 8.16 -5.60
C ASP A 48 -13.35 8.06 -4.77
N VAL A 49 -13.34 8.60 -3.54
CA VAL A 49 -12.19 8.48 -2.62
C VAL A 49 -12.05 7.03 -2.15
N LYS A 50 -13.16 6.38 -1.82
CA LYS A 50 -13.16 4.98 -1.42
C LYS A 50 -12.68 4.06 -2.55
N LEU A 51 -13.15 4.31 -3.78
CA LEU A 51 -12.70 3.59 -4.98
C LEU A 51 -11.21 3.82 -5.24
N PHE A 52 -10.74 5.06 -5.12
CA PHE A 52 -9.31 5.37 -5.28
C PHE A 52 -8.45 4.63 -4.24
N CYS A 53 -8.82 4.66 -2.97
CA CYS A 53 -8.10 3.90 -1.93
C CYS A 53 -8.13 2.39 -2.19
N GLY A 54 -9.26 1.84 -2.63
CA GLY A 54 -9.36 0.43 -3.01
C GLY A 54 -8.50 0.06 -4.22
N MET A 55 -8.36 0.98 -5.19
CA MET A 55 -7.47 0.80 -6.34
C MET A 55 -6.00 0.77 -5.89
N VAL A 56 -5.60 1.65 -4.99
CA VAL A 56 -4.24 1.63 -4.40
C VAL A 56 -4.00 0.32 -3.65
N ASP A 57 -4.95 -0.12 -2.81
CA ASP A 57 -4.85 -1.40 -2.10
C ASP A 57 -4.77 -2.60 -3.05
N SER A 58 -5.41 -2.52 -4.22
CA SER A 58 -5.41 -3.60 -5.23
C SER A 58 -4.06 -3.82 -5.91
N LEU A 59 -3.10 -2.88 -5.78
CA LEU A 59 -1.75 -3.04 -6.31
C LEU A 59 -1.03 -4.25 -5.71
N ASP A 60 -1.42 -4.67 -4.50
CA ASP A 60 -0.94 -5.90 -3.86
C ASP A 60 -1.26 -7.19 -4.62
N LEU A 61 -2.31 -7.14 -5.43
CA LEU A 61 -2.76 -8.29 -6.22
C LEU A 61 -2.01 -8.39 -7.56
N PHE A 62 -1.12 -7.45 -7.86
CA PHE A 62 -0.36 -7.43 -9.11
C PHE A 62 0.85 -8.37 -8.98
N PRO A 63 1.34 -8.92 -10.10
CA PRO A 63 2.67 -9.53 -10.13
C PRO A 63 3.72 -8.55 -9.59
N PRO A 64 4.68 -8.97 -8.74
CA PRO A 64 5.66 -8.06 -8.13
C PRO A 64 6.43 -7.18 -9.14
N GLU A 65 6.71 -7.72 -10.33
CA GLU A 65 7.33 -7.02 -11.45
C GLU A 65 6.49 -5.87 -12.04
N ASP A 66 5.17 -5.94 -11.89
CA ASP A 66 4.22 -4.98 -12.43
C ASP A 66 3.84 -3.89 -11.43
N ILE A 67 4.07 -4.10 -10.13
CA ILE A 67 3.74 -3.12 -9.06
C ILE A 67 4.36 -1.73 -9.33
N PRO A 68 5.65 -1.60 -9.71
CA PRO A 68 6.24 -0.28 -9.98
C PRO A 68 5.59 0.48 -11.14
N ALA A 69 5.06 -0.23 -12.15
CA ALA A 69 4.32 0.40 -13.25
C ALA A 69 2.85 0.64 -12.86
N GLY A 70 2.27 -0.24 -12.03
CA GLY A 70 0.88 -0.16 -11.59
C GLY A 70 0.57 1.11 -10.79
N ILE A 71 1.55 1.67 -10.06
CA ILE A 71 1.35 2.88 -9.27
C ILE A 71 1.26 4.17 -10.12
N ASP A 72 1.70 4.16 -11.38
CA ASP A 72 1.71 5.35 -12.22
C ASP A 72 0.29 5.86 -12.51
N TYR A 73 -0.67 4.95 -12.71
CA TYR A 73 -2.07 5.36 -12.90
C TYR A 73 -2.65 6.07 -11.65
N PRO A 74 -2.56 5.53 -10.42
CA PRO A 74 -2.91 6.26 -9.21
C PRO A 74 -2.20 7.60 -9.06
N ARG A 75 -0.91 7.71 -9.41
CA ARG A 75 -0.17 8.99 -9.33
C ARG A 75 -0.77 10.07 -10.22
N ASP A 76 -1.12 9.72 -11.45
CA ASP A 76 -1.69 10.68 -12.41
C ASP A 76 -3.15 11.06 -12.11
N HIS A 77 -3.86 10.22 -11.36
CA HIS A 77 -5.30 10.35 -11.08
C HIS A 77 -5.60 10.52 -9.58
N THR A 78 -4.63 10.95 -8.78
CA THR A 78 -4.84 11.14 -7.35
C THR A 78 -5.88 12.24 -7.10
N PRO A 79 -6.98 11.95 -6.38
CA PRO A 79 -7.93 12.98 -5.99
C PRO A 79 -7.26 14.02 -5.07
N GLU A 80 -7.67 15.28 -5.20
CA GLU A 80 -7.12 16.37 -4.38
C GLU A 80 -7.20 16.04 -2.87
N GLY A 81 -6.07 16.13 -2.19
CA GLY A 81 -5.95 15.85 -0.75
C GLY A 81 -5.63 14.40 -0.40
N LEU A 82 -5.60 13.48 -1.37
CA LEU A 82 -5.22 12.07 -1.16
C LEU A 82 -3.74 11.77 -1.46
N GLU A 83 -2.98 12.76 -1.92
CA GLU A 83 -1.55 12.65 -2.18
C GLU A 83 -0.75 12.15 -0.96
N PRO A 84 -1.05 12.56 0.29
CA PRO A 84 -0.37 12.03 1.47
C PRO A 84 -0.60 10.53 1.67
N PHE A 85 -1.80 10.03 1.33
CA PHE A 85 -2.11 8.59 1.40
C PHE A 85 -1.32 7.84 0.35
N LEU A 86 -1.39 8.25 -0.93
CA LEU A 86 -0.65 7.59 -2.01
C LEU A 86 0.87 7.62 -1.76
N THR A 87 1.40 8.76 -1.33
CA THR A 87 2.83 8.92 -0.98
C THR A 87 3.25 7.96 0.12
N SER A 88 2.41 7.77 1.15
CA SER A 88 2.71 6.83 2.24
C SER A 88 2.68 5.37 1.79
N PHE A 89 1.80 5.04 0.84
CA PHE A 89 1.72 3.70 0.26
C PHE A 89 2.95 3.42 -0.60
N ASP A 90 3.27 4.34 -1.52
CA ASP A 90 4.46 4.25 -2.39
C ASP A 90 5.73 4.01 -1.57
N HIS A 91 5.97 4.85 -0.56
CA HIS A 91 7.17 4.75 0.28
C HIS A 91 7.28 3.44 1.06
N THR A 92 6.15 2.84 1.43
CA THR A 92 6.10 1.63 2.26
C THR A 92 6.14 0.36 1.42
N TYR A 93 5.44 0.34 0.28
CA TYR A 93 5.13 -0.88 -0.45
C TYR A 93 5.70 -0.93 -1.87
N VAL A 94 6.09 0.20 -2.48
CA VAL A 94 6.56 0.25 -3.88
C VAL A 94 8.04 0.65 -3.96
N THR A 95 8.37 1.88 -3.58
CA THR A 95 9.74 2.40 -3.67
C THR A 95 10.63 1.97 -2.51
N GLY A 96 10.05 1.35 -1.48
CA GLY A 96 10.80 0.68 -0.41
C GLY A 96 11.79 1.62 0.28
N SER A 97 11.29 2.67 0.94
CA SER A 97 12.15 3.44 1.82
C SER A 97 12.39 2.65 3.11
N HIS A 98 13.47 1.87 3.14
CA HIS A 98 14.13 1.50 4.39
C HIS A 98 14.58 2.79 5.10
N ARG A 99 13.67 3.53 5.74
CA ARG A 99 14.06 4.35 6.88
C ARG A 99 14.34 3.35 7.99
N ARG A 100 15.62 2.94 8.08
CA ARG A 100 16.23 2.42 9.29
C ARG A 100 15.75 3.31 10.44
N ALA A 101 14.74 2.83 11.18
CA ALA A 101 14.46 3.34 12.50
C ALA A 101 15.72 3.05 13.31
N ARG A 102 16.40 4.13 13.73
CA ARG A 102 17.46 4.07 14.72
C ARG A 102 16.86 3.80 16.09
#